data_AF-W1YIH8-F1
#
_entry.id   AF-W1YIH8-F1
#
_cell.length_a   1.000
_cell.length_b   1.000
_cell.length_c   1.000
_cell.angle_alpha   90.00
_cell.angle_beta   90.00
_cell.angle_gamma   90.00
#
_symmetry.space_group_name_H-M   'P 1'
#
loop_
_entity.id
_entity.type
_entity.pdbx_description
1 polymer ?
#
loop_
_entity_poly.entity_id
_entity_poly.type
_entity_poly.pdbx_seq_one_letter_code
_entity_poly.pdbx_strand_id
1 'polypeptide(L)' 'IKAMRANVDILTLTATPIPRTLNMAMSGMRDLSIIATPPARRLAVKTFVREYDSLVVREAILREILRGGQV' A
#
# COMPACT_ATOMS: atom_id res chain seq x y z
N ILE A 1 -7.16 -23.44 10.05
CA ILE A 1 -5.90 -23.06 9.35
C ILE A 1 -4.66 -23.20 10.24
N LYS A 2 -4.61 -22.64 11.46
CA LYS A 2 -3.43 -22.75 12.36
C LYS A 2 -2.99 -24.18 12.71
N ALA A 3 -3.91 -25.15 12.69
CA ALA A 3 -3.65 -26.56 13.03
C ALA A 3 -2.95 -27.37 11.90
N MET A 4 -2.89 -26.86 10.66
CA MET A 4 -2.28 -27.56 9.51
C MET A 4 -0.78 -27.23 9.33
N ARG A 5 -0.16 -26.59 10.33
CA ARG A 5 1.14 -25.91 10.20
C ARG A 5 2.38 -26.81 10.20
N ALA A 6 2.26 -28.09 10.54
CA ALA A 6 3.44 -28.93 10.72
C ALA A 6 4.20 -29.20 9.41
N ASN A 7 3.52 -29.23 8.25
CA ASN A 7 4.10 -29.71 6.98
C ASN A 7 3.63 -28.93 5.72
N VAL A 8 3.28 -27.65 5.82
CA VAL A 8 2.78 -26.88 4.66
C VAL A 8 3.50 -25.54 4.54
N ASP A 9 4.04 -25.26 3.35
CA ASP A 9 4.63 -23.96 3.00
C ASP A 9 3.55 -22.89 2.87
N ILE A 10 3.78 -21.72 3.45
CA ILE A 10 2.81 -20.61 3.48
C ILE A 10 3.40 -19.40 2.76
N LEU A 11 2.73 -18.95 1.70
CA LEU A 11 3.00 -17.66 1.05
C LEU A 11 1.95 -16.62 1.49
N THR A 12 2.40 -15.49 2.04
CA THR A 12 1.53 -14.35 2.38
C THR A 12 1.95 -13.13 1.56
N LEU A 13 1.01 -12.57 0.79
CA LEU A 13 1.22 -11.35 0.02
C LEU A 13 0.46 -10.20 0.70
N THR A 14 1.12 -9.07 0.91
CA THR A 14 0.49 -7.86 1.47
C THR A 14 1.12 -6.61 0.88
N ALA A 15 0.30 -5.60 0.58
CA ALA A 15 0.77 -4.26 0.25
C ALA A 15 1.17 -3.47 1.51
N THR A 16 0.65 -3.85 2.67
CA THR A 16 0.87 -3.20 3.96
C THR A 16 0.96 -4.26 5.08
N PRO A 17 2.18 -4.64 5.52
CA PRO A 17 2.29 -5.58 6.62
C PRO A 17 1.80 -4.94 7.93
N ILE A 18 1.02 -5.68 8.72
CA ILE A 18 0.58 -5.24 10.05
C ILE A 18 1.84 -5.04 10.93
N PRO A 19 1.92 -3.99 11.79
CA PRO A 19 3.14 -3.70 12.56
C PRO A 19 3.69 -4.90 13.34
N ARG A 20 2.82 -5.73 13.93
CA ARG A 20 3.23 -6.95 14.64
C ARG A 20 3.82 -8.01 13.72
N THR A 21 3.24 -8.23 12.55
CA THR A 21 3.78 -9.20 11.57
C THR A 21 5.07 -8.72 10.94
N LEU A 22 5.22 -7.40 10.73
CA LEU A 22 6.47 -6.79 10.31
C LEU A 22 7.55 -6.97 11.37
N ASN A 23 7.24 -6.69 12.64
CA ASN A 23 8.20 -6.88 13.74
C ASN A 23 8.65 -8.34 13.87
N MET A 24 7.72 -9.30 13.75
CA MET A 24 8.07 -10.73 13.73
C MET A 24 9.02 -11.07 12.57
N ALA A 25 8.79 -10.50 11.39
CA ALA A 25 9.65 -10.70 10.23
C ALA A 25 11.05 -10.11 10.44
N MET A 26 11.12 -8.87 10.93
CA MET A 26 12.39 -8.18 11.22
C MET A 26 13.18 -8.85 12.34
N SER A 27 12.51 -9.49 13.31
CA SER A 27 13.14 -10.26 14.38
C SER A 27 13.61 -11.67 13.96
N GLY A 28 13.45 -12.05 12.68
CA GLY A 28 13.86 -13.37 12.17
C GLY A 28 12.92 -14.54 12.53
N MET A 29 11.79 -14.27 13.19
CA MET A 29 10.78 -15.30 13.47
C MET A 29 9.96 -15.70 12.21
N ARG A 30 10.04 -14.90 11.14
CA ARG A 30 9.39 -15.14 9.85
C ARG A 30 10.24 -14.56 8.73
N ASP A 31 10.38 -15.30 7.64
CA ASP A 31 11.03 -14.75 6.44
C ASP A 31 10.16 -13.70 5.76
N LEU A 32 10.79 -12.62 5.29
CA LEU A 32 10.16 -11.50 4.60
C LEU A 32 10.90 -11.24 3.29
N SER A 33 10.17 -11.26 2.18
CA SER A 33 10.68 -10.79 0.89
C SER A 33 9.97 -9.49 0.52
N ILE A 34 10.73 -8.43 0.24
CA ILE A 34 10.21 -7.11 -0.10
C ILE A 34 10.40 -6.88 -1.60
N ILE A 35 9.30 -6.59 -2.30
CA ILE A 35 9.32 -6.13 -3.70
C ILE A 35 9.21 -4.61 -3.69
N ALA A 36 10.36 -3.92 -3.65
CA ALA A 36 10.41 -2.46 -3.56
C ALA A 36 10.39 -1.76 -4.93
N THR A 37 10.84 -2.43 -6.00
CA THR A 37 10.98 -1.83 -7.32
C THR A 37 9.62 -1.69 -8.00
N PRO A 38 9.14 -0.47 -8.29
CA PRO A 38 7.89 -0.29 -9.01
C PRO A 38 8.04 -0.67 -10.49
N PRO A 39 6.94 -1.01 -11.19
CA PRO A 39 6.95 -1.21 -12.63
C PRO A 39 7.39 0.05 -13.39
N ALA A 40 7.91 -0.14 -14.60
CA ALA A 40 8.30 0.95 -15.49
C ALA A 40 7.13 1.93 -15.73
N ARG A 41 7.45 3.22 -15.86
CA ARG A 41 6.49 4.34 -16.03
C ARG A 41 5.58 4.63 -14.83
N ARG A 42 5.79 4.02 -13.65
CA ARG A 42 5.14 4.47 -12.43
C ARG A 42 5.76 5.78 -11.94
N LEU A 43 4.98 6.86 -11.95
CA LEU A 43 5.37 8.15 -11.38
C LEU A 43 4.91 8.23 -9.91
N ALA A 44 5.67 8.95 -9.10
CA ALA A 44 5.28 9.21 -7.71
C ALA A 44 4.01 10.08 -7.66
N VAL A 45 3.10 9.75 -6.74
CA VAL A 45 1.88 10.54 -6.50
C VAL A 45 2.24 11.79 -5.69
N LYS A 46 1.81 12.96 -6.16
CA LYS A 46 1.96 14.21 -5.41
C LYS A 46 0.94 14.23 -4.27
N THR A 47 1.41 14.27 -3.03
CA THR A 47 0.57 14.22 -1.82
C THR A 47 0.60 15.57 -1.12
N PHE A 48 -0.56 16.08 -0.71
CA PHE A 48 -0.72 17.36 -0.01
C PHE A 48 -1.51 17.16 1.28
N VAL A 49 -1.04 17.73 2.38
CA VAL A 49 -1.76 17.76 3.66
C VAL A 49 -2.25 19.18 3.89
N ARG A 50 -3.57 19.35 4.00
CA ARG A 50 -4.24 20.65 4.16
C ARG A 50 -5.46 20.48 5.06
N GLU A 51 -5.90 21.57 5.68
CA GLU A 51 -7.22 21.62 6.32
C GLU A 51 -8.33 21.45 5.27
N TYR A 52 -9.51 21.02 5.71
CA TYR A 52 -10.64 20.85 4.82
C TYR A 52 -11.09 22.20 4.27
N ASP A 53 -11.06 22.32 2.95
CA ASP A 53 -11.57 23.48 2.21
C ASP A 53 -12.35 22.95 0.99
N SER A 54 -13.64 23.30 0.93
CA SER A 54 -14.54 22.85 -0.12
C SER A 54 -14.14 23.33 -1.51
N LEU A 55 -13.47 24.50 -1.61
CA LEU A 55 -12.95 25.01 -2.88
C LEU A 55 -11.80 24.15 -3.38
N VAL A 56 -10.89 23.75 -2.48
CA VAL A 56 -9.74 22.88 -2.82
C VAL A 56 -10.21 21.49 -3.24
N VAL A 57 -11.21 20.93 -2.56
CA VAL A 57 -11.80 19.63 -2.93
C VAL A 57 -12.44 19.71 -4.31
N ARG A 58 -13.22 20.77 -4.58
CA ARG A 58 -13.85 20.98 -5.89
C ARG A 58 -12.82 21.13 -7.00
N GLU A 59 -11.76 21.90 -6.79
CA GLU A 59 -10.67 22.07 -7.76
C GLU A 59 -9.99 20.72 -8.06
N ALA A 60 -9.68 19.94 -7.02
CA ALA A 60 -9.07 18.63 -7.18
C ALA A 60 -9.96 17.67 -8.00
N ILE A 61 -11.27 17.67 -7.74
CA ILE A 61 -12.23 16.84 -8.49
C ILE A 61 -12.33 17.28 -9.94
N LEU A 62 -12.52 18.58 -10.20
CA LEU A 62 -12.63 19.09 -11.56
C LEU A 62 -11.36 18.83 -12.37
N ARG A 63 -10.18 18.95 -11.74
CA ARG A 63 -8.91 18.64 -12.38
C ARG A 63 -8.82 17.18 -12.83
N GLU A 64 -9.37 16.25 -12.05
CA GLU A 64 -9.41 14.83 -12.39
C GLU A 64 -10.39 14.55 -13.54
N ILE A 65 -11.59 15.13 -13.48
CA ILE A 65 -12.61 14.95 -14.51
C ILE A 65 -12.15 15.55 -15.85
N LEU A 66 -11.53 16.73 -15.84
CA LEU A 66 -11.05 17.40 -17.06
C LEU A 66 -9.95 16.63 -17.79
N ARG A 67 -9.19 15.77 -17.08
CA ARG A 67 -8.23 14.85 -17.71
C ARG A 67 -8.84 13.50 -18.12
N GLY A 68 -10.16 13.35 -18.01
CA GLY A 68 -10.88 12.11 -18.28
C GLY A 68 -10.69 11.03 -17.21
N GLY A 69 -10.23 11.41 -16.02
CA GLY A 69 -9.99 10.51 -14.89
C GLY A 69 -11.21 10.28 -14.02
N GLN A 70 -10.99 9.60 -12.88
CA GLN A 70 -12.03 9.25 -11.90
C GLN A 70 -11.57 9.62 -10.48
N VAL A 71 -12.52 10.10 -9.66
CA VAL A 71 -12.34 10.39 -8.22
C VAL A 71 -13.31 9.56 -7.41
#